data_AF-A0A524LGB4-F1
#
_entry.id   AF-A0A524LGB4-F1
#
_cell.length_a   1.000
_cell.length_b   1.000
_cell.length_c   1.000
_cell.angle_alpha   90.00
_cell.angle_beta   90.00
_cell.angle_gamma   90.00
#
_symmetry.space_group_name_H-M   'P 1'
#
loop_
_entity.id
_entity.type
_entity.pdbx_description
1 polymer ?
#
loop_
_entity_poly.entity_id
_entity_poly.type
_entity_poly.pdbx_seq_one_letter_code
_entity_poly.pdbx_strand_id
1 'polypeptide(L)' 'MARRKSIESLPHVHGEDCDHEHDPPHDVADPYRRSEPKLGRNDPCHCGSGKKLKKCHGAPAPVVR' A
#
# COMPACT_ATOMS: atom_id res chain seq x y z
N MET A 1 6.57 12.47 -27.45
CA MET A 1 7.78 11.75 -27.01
C MET A 1 8.32 12.42 -25.74
N ALA A 2 7.82 12.00 -24.56
CA ALA A 2 8.03 12.73 -23.31
C ALA A 2 9.12 12.09 -22.43
N ARG A 3 10.27 12.77 -22.45
CA ARG A 3 11.22 13.05 -21.36
C ARG A 3 11.34 12.05 -20.20
N ARG A 4 12.39 11.24 -20.29
CA ARG A 4 13.17 10.70 -19.17
C ARG A 4 13.76 11.83 -18.31
N LYS A 5 13.47 11.85 -17.00
CA LYS A 5 14.27 12.54 -15.98
C LYS A 5 13.99 11.99 -14.57
N SER A 6 15.02 11.33 -14.04
CA SER A 6 15.56 11.52 -12.69
C SER A 6 14.59 11.33 -11.52
N ILE A 7 14.67 10.15 -10.91
CA ILE A 7 14.03 9.79 -9.64
C ILE A 7 15.14 9.73 -8.58
N GLU A 8 15.74 10.86 -8.24
CA GLU A 8 16.61 10.98 -7.06
C GLU A 8 16.03 12.10 -6.22
N SER A 9 15.59 11.76 -4.99
CA SER A 9 14.96 12.64 -4.00
C SER A 9 13.61 13.27 -4.39
N LEU A 10 12.52 12.51 -4.27
CA LEU A 10 11.18 13.11 -4.19
C LEU A 10 10.83 13.33 -2.71
N PRO A 11 10.75 14.60 -2.25
CA PRO A 11 10.49 14.94 -0.85
C PRO A 11 9.09 14.48 -0.44
N HIS A 12 9.02 13.91 0.76
CA HIS A 12 7.76 13.60 1.44
C HIS A 12 7.02 14.90 1.80
N VAL A 13 5.68 14.90 1.74
CA VAL A 13 4.84 16.11 1.85
C VAL A 13 4.64 16.51 3.31
N HIS A 14 5.61 17.20 3.90
CA HIS A 14 5.54 17.80 5.24
C HIS A 14 6.10 19.23 5.18
N GLY A 15 5.43 20.17 5.83
CA GLY A 15 5.78 21.60 5.83
C GLY A 15 7.12 21.89 6.50
N GLU A 16 7.57 23.14 6.40
CA GLU A 16 8.96 23.56 6.69
C GLU A 16 9.45 23.38 8.14
N ASP A 17 8.57 23.17 9.13
CA ASP A 17 8.95 22.89 10.52
C ASP A 17 8.09 21.77 11.12
N CYS A 18 8.36 20.53 10.72
CA CYS A 18 7.78 19.37 11.39
C CYS A 18 8.79 18.82 12.39
N ASP A 19 8.56 19.03 13.70
CA ASP A 19 9.41 18.54 14.81
C ASP A 19 9.34 17.00 14.98
N HIS A 20 9.79 16.26 13.98
CA HIS A 20 10.05 14.84 14.12
C HIS A 20 11.38 14.46 13.48
N GLU A 21 12.23 13.82 14.27
CA GLU A 21 13.49 13.27 13.78
C GLU A 21 13.20 12.16 12.77
N HIS A 22 13.73 12.31 11.57
CA HIS A 22 13.72 11.26 10.57
C HIS A 22 14.68 10.15 11.01
N ASP A 23 14.12 8.95 11.19
CA ASP A 23 14.90 7.76 11.55
C ASP A 23 16.06 7.55 10.54
N PRO A 24 17.26 7.16 11.00
CA PRO A 24 18.38 6.86 10.12
C PRO A 24 17.98 5.81 9.06
N PRO A 25 18.67 5.77 7.91
CA PRO A 25 18.36 4.81 6.85
C PRO A 25 18.42 3.38 7.38
N HIS A 26 17.26 2.75 7.53
CA HIS A 26 17.17 1.31 7.77
C HIS A 26 17.58 0.58 6.51
N ASP A 27 18.37 -0.49 6.64
CA ASP A 27 18.76 -1.36 5.53
C ASP A 27 17.52 -1.79 4.74
N VAL A 28 17.33 -1.15 3.58
CA VAL A 28 16.18 -1.37 2.71
C VAL A 28 16.34 -2.72 2.03
N ALA A 29 15.68 -3.74 2.58
CA ALA A 29 15.51 -5.01 1.89
C ALA A 29 14.77 -4.78 0.55
N ASP A 30 15.19 -5.51 -0.48
CA ASP A 30 14.55 -5.44 -1.79
C ASP A 30 13.03 -5.69 -1.69
N PRO A 31 12.21 -4.93 -2.43
CA PRO A 31 10.76 -5.10 -2.38
C PRO A 31 10.37 -6.49 -2.90
N TYR A 32 9.71 -7.28 -2.05
CA TYR A 32 9.17 -8.56 -2.46
C TYR A 32 8.08 -8.39 -3.53
N ARG A 33 8.33 -8.91 -4.73
CA ARG A 33 7.32 -9.01 -5.79
C ARG A 33 6.54 -10.31 -5.66
N ARG A 34 5.21 -10.19 -5.52
CA ARG A 34 4.32 -11.35 -5.62
C ARG A 34 4.29 -11.85 -7.06
N SER A 35 4.41 -13.17 -7.24
CA SER A 35 4.21 -13.85 -8.52
C SER A 35 2.73 -13.89 -8.92
N GLU A 36 1.83 -13.99 -7.94
CA GLU A 36 0.40 -14.11 -8.15
C GLU A 36 -0.32 -12.75 -8.17
N PRO A 37 -1.42 -12.62 -8.96
CA PRO A 37 -2.21 -11.40 -8.99
C PRO A 37 -2.88 -11.14 -7.63
N LYS A 38 -3.01 -9.85 -7.29
CA LYS A 38 -3.75 -9.45 -6.09
C LYS A 38 -5.22 -9.82 -6.26
N LEU A 39 -5.78 -10.55 -5.30
CA LEU A 39 -7.20 -10.88 -5.27
C LEU A 39 -8.03 -9.60 -5.23
N GLY A 40 -8.91 -9.44 -6.21
CA GLY A 40 -9.76 -8.27 -6.35
C GLY A 40 -10.86 -8.23 -5.30
N ARG A 41 -11.35 -7.02 -5.01
CA ARG A 41 -12.41 -6.77 -4.02
C ARG A 41 -13.73 -7.53 -4.33
N ASN A 42 -13.97 -7.91 -5.58
CA ASN A 42 -15.16 -8.67 -6.00
C ASN A 42 -14.95 -10.19 -6.13
N ASP A 43 -13.71 -10.68 -6.06
CA ASP A 43 -13.38 -12.09 -6.25
C ASP A 43 -13.85 -12.96 -5.07
N PRO A 44 -14.01 -14.28 -5.27
CA PRO A 44 -14.30 -15.19 -4.16
C PRO A 44 -13.25 -15.06 -3.06
N CYS A 45 -13.70 -14.97 -1.81
CA CYS A 45 -12.80 -14.81 -0.68
C CYS A 45 -11.95 -16.08 -0.47
N HIS A 46 -10.65 -15.89 -0.22
CA HIS A 46 -9.68 -16.98 -0.02
C HIS A 46 -10.00 -17.92 1.17
N CYS A 47 -10.95 -17.55 2.04
CA CYS A 47 -11.41 -18.38 3.15
C CYS A 47 -12.40 -19.48 2.73
N GLY A 48 -12.72 -19.62 1.44
CA GLY A 48 -13.62 -20.66 0.94
C GLY A 48 -15.11 -20.43 1.21
N SER A 49 -15.49 -19.28 1.76
CA SER A 49 -16.90 -18.99 2.11
C SER A 49 -17.83 -18.77 0.91
N GLY A 50 -17.31 -18.72 -0.32
CA GLY A 50 -18.07 -18.36 -1.53
C GLY A 50 -18.52 -16.90 -1.59
N LYS A 51 -18.30 -16.10 -0.53
CA LYS A 51 -18.61 -14.67 -0.49
C LYS A 51 -17.53 -13.87 -1.24
N LYS A 52 -17.92 -12.74 -1.83
CA LYS A 52 -16.97 -11.78 -2.42
C LYS A 52 -16.02 -11.24 -1.34
N LEU A 53 -14.75 -11.01 -1.66
CA LEU A 53 -13.73 -10.51 -0.72
C LEU A 53 -14.24 -9.29 0.07
N LYS A 54 -14.88 -8.32 -0.59
CA LYS A 54 -15.46 -7.11 0.03
C LYS A 54 -16.56 -7.32 1.06
N LYS A 55 -17.19 -8.48 1.07
CA LYS A 55 -18.27 -8.86 2.00
C LYS A 55 -17.78 -9.84 3.07
N CYS A 56 -16.48 -10.10 3.12
CA CYS A 56 -15.84 -11.04 4.03
C CYS A 56 -14.54 -10.40 4.55
N HIS A 57 -13.38 -10.97 4.27
CA HIS A 57 -12.08 -10.49 4.81
C HIS A 57 -11.62 -9.13 4.25
N GLY A 58 -12.24 -8.62 3.18
CA GLY A 58 -12.02 -7.27 2.65
C GLY A 58 -13.16 -6.29 2.96
N ALA A 59 -14.00 -6.61 3.95
CA ALA A 59 -15.00 -5.68 4.44
C ALA A 59 -14.32 -4.52 5.18
N PRO A 60 -14.76 -3.27 4.97
CA PRO A 60 -14.30 -2.18 5.82
C PRO A 60 -14.70 -2.46 7.27
N ALA A 61 -13.87 -2.07 8.22
CA ALA A 61 -14.24 -2.12 9.63
C ALA A 61 -15.60 -1.41 9.82
N PRO A 62 -16.50 -1.93 10.69
CA PRO A 62 -17.77 -1.28 10.93
C PRO A 62 -17.49 0.14 11.44
N VAL A 63 -17.89 1.14 10.67
CA VAL A 63 -17.85 2.53 11.13
C VAL A 63 -18.88 2.64 12.25
N VAL A 64 -18.40 2.68 13.49
CA VAL A 64 -19.22 3.10 14.63
C VAL A 64 -19.63 4.54 14.36
N ARG A 65 -20.94 4.76 14.27
CA ARG A 65 -21.54 6.08 14.03
C ARG A 65 -21.76 6.81 15.34
#